data_AF-A0A7G9SKQ3-F1
#
_entry.id   AF-A0A7G9SKQ3-F1
#
_cell.length_a   1.000
_cell.length_b   1.000
_cell.length_c   1.000
_cell.angle_alpha   90.00
_cell.angle_beta   90.00
_cell.angle_gamma   90.00
#
_symmetry.space_group_name_H-M   'P 1'
#
loop_
_entity.id
_entity.type
_entity.pdbx_description
1 polymer ?
#
loop_
_entity_poly.entity_id
_entity_poly.type
_entity_poly.pdbx_seq_one_letter_code
_entity_poly.pdbx_strand_id
1 'polypeptide(L)'
;MIAILGASALALVGLQAGIAAPTDAFRGCLREASAKASNEKIGADAIEGYLRTNCSVQMDALKAAVVAFRVKNGMAKKAAAEDATMTVDDYVATPVEKYKFMAEQLTAKPQGVAMTPAAQPAAAEPKKQ
;
A
#
# COMPACT_ATOMS: atom_id res chain seq x y z
N MET A 1 -5.47 -14.01 -27.46
CA MET A 1 -4.63 -13.46 -26.38
C MET A 1 -5.32 -13.68 -25.04
N ILE A 2 -5.30 -14.91 -24.52
CA ILE A 2 -5.85 -15.25 -23.19
C ILE A 2 -4.89 -16.29 -22.61
N ALA A 3 -3.77 -15.84 -22.04
CA ALA A 3 -2.79 -16.75 -21.44
C ALA A 3 -1.86 -16.07 -20.41
N ILE A 4 -2.30 -15.05 -19.66
CA ILE A 4 -1.48 -14.50 -18.55
C ILE A 4 -2.37 -14.03 -17.38
N LEU A 5 -3.24 -14.89 -16.84
CA LEU A 5 -4.00 -14.60 -15.60
C LEU A 5 -3.81 -15.68 -14.52
N GLY A 6 -2.96 -16.69 -14.75
CA GLY A 6 -2.80 -17.84 -13.85
C GLY A 6 -1.62 -17.81 -12.88
N ALA A 7 -0.64 -16.91 -13.07
CA ALA A 7 0.60 -16.95 -12.29
C ALA A 7 0.55 -16.17 -10.96
N SER A 8 -0.44 -15.28 -10.78
CA SER A 8 -0.46 -14.37 -9.63
C SER A 8 -0.92 -15.03 -8.33
N ALA A 9 -1.65 -16.15 -8.37
CA ALA A 9 -2.18 -16.79 -7.17
C ALA A 9 -1.13 -17.61 -6.40
N LEU A 10 -0.11 -18.14 -7.07
CA LEU A 10 0.92 -18.96 -6.43
C LEU A 10 1.97 -18.13 -5.67
N ALA A 11 2.08 -16.83 -5.96
CA ALA A 11 2.96 -15.92 -5.21
C ALA A 11 2.37 -15.54 -3.83
N LEU A 12 1.04 -15.56 -3.66
CA LEU A 12 0.38 -15.17 -2.42
C LEU A 12 0.46 -16.24 -1.32
N VAL A 13 0.41 -17.53 -1.68
CA VAL A 13 0.38 -18.64 -0.70
C VAL A 13 1.76 -18.95 -0.12
N GLY A 14 2.84 -18.68 -0.89
CA GLY A 14 4.22 -18.90 -0.44
C GLY A 14 4.75 -17.83 0.53
N LEU A 15 4.14 -16.64 0.56
CA LEU A 15 4.64 -15.48 1.32
C LEU A 15 4.47 -15.63 2.85
N GLN A 16 3.63 -16.56 3.31
CA GLN A 16 2.98 -16.47 4.62
C GLN A 16 3.86 -16.87 5.81
N ALA A 17 4.89 -17.72 5.65
CA ALA A 17 5.67 -18.21 6.80
C ALA A 17 7.05 -17.54 6.96
N GLY A 18 7.70 -17.15 5.85
CA GLY A 18 9.08 -16.66 5.87
C GLY A 18 9.24 -15.14 5.72
N ILE A 19 8.24 -14.46 5.15
CA ILE A 19 8.33 -13.03 4.81
C ILE A 19 7.30 -12.19 5.59
N ALA A 20 6.31 -12.81 6.24
CA ALA A 20 5.29 -12.10 7.01
C ALA A 20 5.89 -11.14 8.05
N ALA A 21 6.83 -11.61 8.88
CA ALA A 21 7.47 -10.78 9.89
C ALA A 21 8.20 -9.53 9.33
N PRO A 22 9.13 -9.65 8.34
CA PRO A 22 9.76 -8.47 7.76
C PRO A 22 8.79 -7.59 6.96
N THR A 23 7.75 -8.17 6.34
CA THR A 23 6.69 -7.39 5.69
C THR A 23 5.90 -6.56 6.70
N ASP A 24 5.47 -7.15 7.81
CA ASP A 24 4.73 -6.43 8.85
C ASP A 24 5.59 -5.37 9.53
N ALA A 25 6.87 -5.67 9.78
CA ALA A 25 7.82 -4.68 10.31
C ALA A 25 7.99 -3.49 9.36
N PHE A 26 8.11 -3.74 8.05
CA PHE A 26 8.22 -2.68 7.05
C PHE A 26 6.95 -1.84 6.96
N ARG A 27 5.78 -2.48 6.90
CA ARG A 27 4.47 -1.79 6.88
C ARG A 27 4.19 -1.04 8.18
N GLY A 28 4.67 -1.54 9.32
CA GLY A 28 4.66 -0.83 10.60
C GLY A 28 5.47 0.45 10.51
N CYS A 29 6.73 0.34 10.09
CA CYS A 29 7.61 1.49 9.93
C CYS A 29 7.02 2.55 8.97
N LEU A 30 6.48 2.13 7.81
CA LEU A 30 5.89 3.08 6.86
C LEU A 30 4.71 3.86 7.48
N ARG A 31 3.87 3.19 8.29
CA ARG A 31 2.78 3.87 9.00
C ARG A 31 3.33 4.87 10.02
N GLU A 32 4.28 4.46 10.85
CA GLU A 32 4.87 5.34 11.86
C GLU A 32 5.61 6.52 11.23
N ALA A 33 6.41 6.27 10.19
CA ALA A 33 7.12 7.30 9.44
C ALA A 33 6.15 8.26 8.73
N SER A 34 5.04 7.77 8.15
CA SER A 34 4.03 8.66 7.56
C SER A 34 3.33 9.56 8.58
N ALA A 35 3.09 9.05 9.80
CA ALA A 35 2.55 9.84 10.90
C ALA A 35 3.55 10.90 11.39
N LYS A 36 4.84 10.53 11.52
CA LYS A 36 5.91 11.49 11.83
C LYS A 36 6.07 12.55 10.76
N ALA A 37 6.08 12.16 9.49
CA ALA A 37 6.14 13.08 8.37
C ALA A 37 5.00 14.11 8.37
N SER A 38 3.79 13.68 8.75
CA SER A 38 2.63 14.58 8.91
C SER A 38 2.86 15.60 10.03
N ASN A 39 3.42 15.17 11.17
CA ASN A 39 3.74 16.05 12.29
C ASN A 39 4.88 17.03 11.96
N GLU A 40 5.88 16.57 11.21
CA GLU A 40 7.02 17.36 10.74
C GLU A 40 6.69 18.21 9.50
N LYS A 41 5.46 18.11 8.97
CA LYS A 41 4.99 18.83 7.78
C LYS A 41 5.90 18.62 6.56
N ILE A 42 6.36 17.39 6.38
CA ILE A 42 7.17 17.03 5.21
C ILE A 42 6.35 17.28 3.94
N GLY A 43 6.97 17.95 2.96
CA GLY A 43 6.33 18.24 1.68
C GLY A 43 5.98 16.96 0.90
N ALA A 44 4.92 17.03 0.10
CA ALA A 44 4.42 15.93 -0.73
C ALA A 44 5.51 15.33 -1.64
N ASP A 45 6.43 16.15 -2.16
CA ASP A 45 7.53 15.69 -3.02
C ASP A 45 8.66 15.01 -2.24
N ALA A 46 8.80 15.31 -0.94
CA ALA A 46 9.87 14.79 -0.08
C ALA A 46 9.48 13.52 0.68
N ILE A 47 8.18 13.17 0.71
CA ILE A 47 7.68 12.05 1.52
C ILE A 47 8.29 10.71 1.13
N GLU A 48 8.49 10.45 -0.18
CA GLU A 48 9.04 9.17 -0.63
C GLU A 48 10.47 8.98 -0.12
N GLY A 49 11.32 10.00 -0.28
CA GLY A 49 12.69 10.00 0.25
C GLY A 49 12.70 9.87 1.78
N TYR A 50 11.78 10.54 2.46
CA TYR A 50 11.63 10.44 3.91
C TYR A 50 11.28 9.01 4.37
N LEU A 51 10.28 8.38 3.76
CA LEU A 51 9.86 7.01 4.11
C LEU A 51 10.98 6.00 3.84
N ARG A 52 11.65 6.09 2.69
CA ARG A 52 12.76 5.18 2.33
C ARG A 52 13.95 5.35 3.29
N THR A 53 14.25 6.57 3.71
CA THR A 53 15.36 6.84 4.66
C THR A 53 15.03 6.31 6.05
N ASN A 54 13.84 6.63 6.57
CA ASN A 54 13.42 6.25 7.92
C ASN A 54 13.15 4.75 8.07
N CYS A 55 12.78 4.07 6.98
CA CYS A 55 12.49 2.63 6.98
C CYS A 55 13.55 1.79 6.24
N SER A 56 14.76 2.33 6.03
CA SER A 56 15.85 1.67 5.31
C SER A 56 16.21 0.30 5.89
N VAL A 57 16.29 0.18 7.23
CA VAL A 57 16.61 -1.08 7.91
C VAL A 57 15.56 -2.17 7.62
N GLN A 58 14.27 -1.82 7.75
CA GLN A 58 13.16 -2.75 7.51
C GLN A 58 13.00 -3.05 6.01
N MET A 59 13.31 -2.08 5.15
CA MET A 59 13.36 -2.25 3.70
C MET A 59 14.41 -3.28 3.31
N ASP A 60 15.63 -3.18 3.83
CA ASP A 60 16.71 -4.11 3.54
C ASP A 60 16.41 -5.51 4.09
N ALA A 61 15.80 -5.59 5.29
CA ALA A 61 15.33 -6.85 5.86
C ALA A 61 14.26 -7.53 4.98
N LEU A 62 13.28 -6.76 4.49
CA LEU A 62 12.26 -7.26 3.56
C LEU A 62 12.88 -7.72 2.24
N LYS A 63 13.78 -6.92 1.64
CA LYS A 63 14.48 -7.29 0.40
C LYS A 63 15.25 -8.60 0.56
N ALA A 64 16.03 -8.72 1.64
CA ALA A 64 16.79 -9.93 1.91
C ALA A 64 15.87 -11.15 2.09
N ALA A 65 14.75 -11.00 2.81
CA ALA A 65 13.77 -12.07 3.00
C ALA A 65 13.09 -12.49 1.68
N VAL A 66 12.70 -11.53 0.83
CA VAL A 66 12.12 -11.82 -0.49
C VAL A 66 13.13 -12.51 -1.39
N VAL A 67 14.37 -12.03 -1.46
CA VAL A 67 15.42 -12.68 -2.26
C VAL A 67 15.66 -14.11 -1.77
N ALA A 68 15.83 -14.30 -0.46
CA ALA A 68 16.06 -15.62 0.12
C ALA A 68 14.91 -16.59 -0.18
N PHE A 69 13.67 -16.11 -0.04
CA PHE A 69 12.48 -16.90 -0.36
C PHE A 69 12.42 -17.27 -1.85
N ARG A 70 12.58 -16.30 -2.75
CA ARG A 70 12.50 -16.54 -4.20
C ARG A 70 13.60 -17.49 -4.69
N VAL A 71 14.83 -17.31 -4.21
CA VAL A 71 15.96 -18.19 -4.53
C VAL A 71 15.71 -19.61 -4.02
N LYS A 72 15.18 -19.76 -2.79
CA LYS A 72 14.78 -21.08 -2.25
C LYS A 72 13.70 -21.76 -3.10
N ASN A 73 12.88 -21.00 -3.81
CA ASN A 73 11.84 -21.50 -4.72
C ASN A 73 12.31 -21.60 -6.20
N GLY A 74 13.63 -21.57 -6.46
CA GLY A 74 14.19 -21.83 -7.79
C GLY A 74 14.33 -20.61 -8.70
N MET A 75 14.09 -19.40 -8.21
CA MET A 75 14.32 -18.18 -8.99
C MET A 75 15.82 -17.82 -9.02
N ALA A 76 16.30 -17.34 -10.16
CA ALA A 76 17.66 -16.81 -10.27
C ALA A 76 17.85 -15.61 -9.32
N LYS A 77 19.01 -15.55 -8.62
CA LYS A 77 19.30 -14.51 -7.62
C LYS A 77 19.11 -13.08 -8.15
N LYS A 78 19.44 -12.83 -9.43
CA LYS A 78 19.25 -11.53 -10.07
C LYS A 78 17.76 -11.18 -10.21
N ALA A 79 16.96 -12.09 -10.78
CA ALA A 79 15.52 -11.89 -10.91
C ALA A 79 14.83 -11.75 -9.54
N ALA A 80 15.30 -12.50 -8.53
CA ALA A 80 14.82 -12.39 -7.16
C ALA A 80 15.11 -11.02 -6.54
N ALA A 81 16.27 -10.41 -6.84
CA ALA A 81 16.62 -9.07 -6.37
C ALA A 81 15.78 -7.97 -7.05
N GLU A 82 15.49 -8.14 -8.34
CA GLU A 82 14.58 -7.25 -9.08
C GLU A 82 13.15 -7.34 -8.51
N ASP A 83 12.64 -8.56 -8.29
CA ASP A 83 11.32 -8.80 -7.66
C ASP A 83 11.24 -8.23 -6.24
N ALA A 84 12.30 -8.38 -5.44
CA ALA A 84 12.39 -7.81 -4.10
C ALA A 84 12.39 -6.27 -4.11
N THR A 85 13.00 -5.66 -5.12
CA THR A 85 13.00 -4.20 -5.29
C THR A 85 11.60 -3.71 -5.66
N MET A 86 10.98 -4.34 -6.65
CA MET A 86 9.61 -4.03 -7.05
C MET A 86 8.61 -4.21 -5.90
N THR A 87 8.77 -5.27 -5.11
CA THR A 87 7.95 -5.51 -3.91
C THR A 87 8.05 -4.35 -2.92
N VAL A 88 9.27 -3.85 -2.66
CA VAL A 88 9.45 -2.69 -1.77
C VAL A 88 8.81 -1.44 -2.35
N ASP A 89 8.97 -1.20 -3.65
CA ASP A 89 8.40 -0.03 -4.31
C ASP A 89 6.88 -0.03 -4.23
N ASP A 90 6.23 -1.18 -4.43
CA ASP A 90 4.78 -1.34 -4.27
C ASP A 90 4.32 -1.00 -2.84
N TYR A 91 5.07 -1.45 -1.83
CA TYR A 91 4.76 -1.14 -0.43
C TYR A 91 4.94 0.35 -0.08
N VAL A 92 5.86 1.05 -0.74
CA VAL A 92 6.10 2.49 -0.55
C VAL A 92 5.10 3.34 -1.34
N ALA A 93 4.68 2.91 -2.52
CA ALA A 93 3.79 3.67 -3.40
C ALA A 93 2.47 4.03 -2.72
N THR A 94 1.77 3.05 -2.14
CA THR A 94 0.47 3.29 -1.49
C THR A 94 0.51 4.34 -0.37
N PRO A 95 1.42 4.30 0.62
CA PRO A 95 1.50 5.32 1.65
C PRO A 95 1.96 6.68 1.11
N VAL A 96 2.82 6.73 0.09
CA VAL A 96 3.21 7.98 -0.58
C VAL A 96 2.00 8.63 -1.24
N GLU A 97 1.25 7.88 -2.05
CA GLU A 97 0.04 8.35 -2.74
C GLU A 97 -1.00 8.84 -1.73
N LYS A 98 -1.24 8.06 -0.67
CA LYS A 98 -2.16 8.45 0.40
C LYS A 98 -1.73 9.75 1.08
N TYR A 99 -0.44 9.90 1.37
CA TYR A 99 0.08 11.11 2.01
C TYR A 99 -0.07 12.33 1.10
N LYS A 100 0.30 12.20 -0.18
CA LYS A 100 0.16 13.26 -1.20
C LYS A 100 -1.31 13.69 -1.33
N PHE A 101 -2.21 12.73 -1.47
CA PHE A 101 -3.65 12.99 -1.54
C PHE A 101 -4.20 13.71 -0.30
N MET A 102 -3.76 13.33 0.91
CA MET A 102 -4.16 14.02 2.14
C MET A 102 -3.56 15.43 2.23
N ALA A 103 -2.31 15.61 1.81
CA ALA A 103 -1.65 16.92 1.78
C ALA A 103 -2.34 17.87 0.80
N GLU A 104 -2.73 17.38 -0.38
CA GLU A 104 -3.48 18.13 -1.40
C GLU A 104 -4.90 18.48 -0.94
N GLN A 105 -5.59 17.59 -0.21
CA GLN A 105 -6.89 17.90 0.37
C GLN A 105 -6.84 18.92 1.50
N LEU A 106 -5.74 19.00 2.25
CA LEU A 106 -5.59 20.00 3.31
C LEU A 106 -5.34 21.41 2.73
N THR A 107 -4.69 21.51 1.57
CA THR A 107 -4.55 22.77 0.83
C THR A 107 -5.79 23.12 0.01
N ALA A 108 -6.55 22.13 -0.46
CA ALA A 108 -7.84 22.32 -1.10
C ALA A 108 -8.99 22.38 -0.06
N LYS A 109 -9.27 23.57 0.45
CA LYS A 109 -10.44 23.90 1.30
C LYS A 109 -11.71 23.10 0.88
N PRO A 110 -12.51 22.56 1.82
CA PRO A 110 -13.42 21.44 1.59
C PRO A 110 -14.42 21.71 0.49
N GLN A 111 -14.37 20.90 -0.57
CA GLN A 111 -15.53 20.74 -1.44
C GLN A 111 -16.57 19.98 -0.63
N GLY A 112 -17.54 20.72 -0.11
CA GLY A 112 -18.72 20.15 0.51
C GLY A 112 -19.32 19.13 -0.43
N VAL A 113 -19.22 17.85 -0.06
CA VAL A 113 -20.15 16.83 -0.55
C VAL A 113 -21.53 17.27 -0.06
N ALA A 114 -22.20 18.08 -0.87
CA ALA A 114 -23.63 18.25 -0.77
C ALA A 114 -24.23 16.87 -1.02
N MET A 115 -24.42 16.11 0.06
CA MET A 115 -25.31 14.96 0.08
C MET A 115 -26.67 15.53 -0.32
N THR A 116 -26.99 15.44 -1.61
CA THR A 116 -28.37 15.55 -2.04
C THR A 116 -29.05 14.36 -1.38
N PRO A 117 -30.02 14.55 -0.47
CA PRO A 117 -30.71 13.42 0.11
C PRO A 117 -31.40 12.71 -1.05
N ALA A 118 -30.92 11.50 -1.35
CA ALA A 118 -31.61 10.61 -2.26
C ALA A 118 -33.02 10.43 -1.71
N ALA A 119 -34.00 10.94 -2.46
CA ALA A 119 -35.41 10.75 -2.17
C ALA A 119 -35.66 9.25 -2.05
N GLN A 120 -35.97 8.79 -0.83
CA GLN A 120 -36.43 7.44 -0.57
C GLN A 120 -37.70 7.21 -1.38
N PRO A 121 -37.82 6.12 -2.16
CA PRO A 121 -39.08 5.76 -2.80
C PRO A 121 -40.09 5.40 -1.71
N ALA A 122 -41.16 6.18 -1.61
CA ALA A 122 -42.26 5.96 -0.68
C ALA A 122 -42.88 4.57 -0.93
N ALA A 123 -42.87 3.75 0.11
CA ALA A 123 -43.57 2.47 0.15
C ALA A 123 -45.09 2.70 -0.02
N ALA A 124 -45.69 1.90 -0.89
CA ALA A 124 -47.13 1.88 -1.13
C ALA A 124 -47.89 1.14 -0.01
N GLU A 125 -49.12 1.63 0.21
CA GLU A 125 -50.31 0.96 0.81
C GLU A 125 -50.48 0.90 2.35
N PRO A 126 -51.74 0.79 2.86
CA PRO A 126 -53.02 0.55 2.18
C PRO A 126 -54.16 1.57 2.45
N LYS A 127 -55.12 1.66 1.53
CA LYS A 127 -56.35 2.47 1.65
C LYS A 127 -57.44 1.63 2.32
N LYS A 128 -58.01 2.14 3.40
CA LYS A 128 -59.19 1.62 4.09
C LYS A 128 -60.45 2.14 3.38
N GLN A 129 -61.31 1.26 2.88
CA GLN A 129 -62.75 1.46 2.72
C GLN A 129 -63.46 0.12 2.63
#